data_AF-T0Z891-F1
#
_entry.id   AF-T0Z891-F1
#
_cell.length_a   1.000
_cell.length_b   1.000
_cell.length_c   1.000
_cell.angle_alpha   90.00
_cell.angle_beta   90.00
_cell.angle_gamma   90.00
#
_symmetry.space_group_name_H-M   'P 1'
#
loop_
_entity.id
_entity.type
_entity.pdbx_description
1 polymer ?
#
loop_
_entity_poly.entity_id
_entity_poly.type
_entity_poly.pdbx_seq_one_letter_code
_entity_poly.pdbx_strand_id
1 'polypeptide(L)'
;GFWHGEAASFSEWLRTFAPSLGLREASLWRYLTAARYYQKLRLGLSGRGVACPPLESLPATVSPENLELLAKLARVAPDDVLRTIATRVVSGSIKRAELRTTWQIYRPALGGRTARGTRGVAPSIDPTDPEQFDSLVEAQIVTALTTTEPTWTGSKQPY
;
A
#
# COMPACT_ATOMS: atom_id res chain seq x y z
N GLY A 1 -29.71 4.12 2.39
CA GLY A 1 -28.66 3.19 2.81
C GLY A 1 -29.01 1.81 2.28
N PHE A 2 -28.05 1.07 1.73
CA PHE A 2 -28.28 -0.22 1.05
C PHE A 2 -28.30 -1.46 1.99
N TRP A 3 -28.23 -1.23 3.30
CA TRP A 3 -28.33 -2.29 4.30
C TRP A 3 -29.79 -2.70 4.50
N HIS A 4 -30.09 -3.97 4.26
CA HIS A 4 -31.40 -4.56 4.53
C HIS A 4 -31.21 -5.55 5.67
N GLY A 5 -32.02 -5.45 6.73
CA GLY A 5 -31.92 -6.26 7.95
C GLY A 5 -32.21 -7.75 7.78
N GLU A 6 -32.21 -8.25 6.55
CA GLU A 6 -32.48 -9.64 6.17
C GLU A 6 -31.21 -10.52 6.20
N ALA A 7 -30.02 -9.92 6.23
CA ALA A 7 -28.77 -10.66 6.36
C ALA A 7 -28.35 -10.81 7.83
N ALA A 8 -27.91 -12.01 8.24
CA ALA A 8 -27.50 -12.30 9.62
C ALA A 8 -26.13 -11.68 9.99
N SER A 9 -25.36 -11.20 9.00
CA SER A 9 -24.09 -10.50 9.22
C SER A 9 -23.71 -9.60 8.05
N PHE A 10 -22.76 -8.68 8.28
CA PHE A 10 -22.22 -7.83 7.23
C PHE A 10 -21.52 -8.61 6.11
N SER A 11 -20.82 -9.69 6.46
CA SER A 11 -20.19 -10.60 5.49
C SER A 11 -21.23 -11.31 4.63
N GLU A 12 -22.33 -11.76 5.24
CA GLU A 12 -23.42 -12.39 4.50
C GLU A 12 -24.09 -11.42 3.53
N TRP A 13 -24.38 -10.20 3.98
CA TRP A 13 -24.89 -9.15 3.10
C TRP A 13 -23.92 -8.83 1.96
N LEU A 14 -22.62 -8.71 2.24
CA LEU A 14 -21.59 -8.49 1.22
C LEU A 14 -21.58 -9.60 0.17
N ARG A 15 -21.72 -10.85 0.61
CA ARG A 15 -21.76 -12.03 -0.25
C ARG A 15 -22.99 -12.04 -1.15
N THR A 16 -24.16 -11.67 -0.63
CA THR A 16 -25.40 -11.62 -1.41
C THR A 16 -25.49 -10.39 -2.32
N PHE A 17 -24.89 -9.28 -1.91
CA PHE A 17 -24.90 -8.03 -2.67
C PHE A 17 -23.86 -8.00 -3.80
N ALA A 18 -22.67 -8.61 -3.61
CA ALA A 18 -21.58 -8.61 -4.60
C ALA A 18 -22.01 -8.99 -6.05
N PRO A 19 -22.81 -10.03 -6.28
CA PRO A 19 -23.29 -10.38 -7.62
C PRO A 19 -24.11 -9.28 -8.30
N SER A 20 -24.88 -8.48 -7.55
CA SER A 20 -25.67 -7.37 -8.13
C SER A 20 -24.80 -6.27 -8.75
N LEU A 21 -23.52 -6.21 -8.36
CA LEU A 21 -22.52 -5.30 -8.92
C LEU A 21 -21.61 -5.97 -9.95
N GLY A 22 -21.84 -7.25 -10.29
CA GLY A 22 -20.93 -8.05 -11.13
C GLY A 22 -19.58 -8.33 -10.47
N LEU A 23 -19.49 -8.25 -9.14
CA LEU A 23 -18.25 -8.41 -8.38
C LEU A 23 -18.28 -9.69 -7.54
N ARG A 24 -17.10 -10.12 -7.09
CA ARG A 24 -16.94 -11.16 -6.06
C ARG A 24 -16.88 -10.52 -4.68
N GLU A 25 -17.31 -11.24 -3.65
CA GLU A 25 -17.23 -10.79 -2.25
C GLU A 25 -15.82 -10.30 -1.87
N ALA A 26 -14.79 -11.06 -2.28
CA ALA A 26 -13.38 -10.71 -2.04
C ALA A 26 -12.98 -9.36 -2.67
N SER A 27 -13.58 -8.98 -3.81
CA SER A 27 -13.36 -7.67 -4.41
C SER A 27 -13.93 -6.58 -3.51
N LEU A 28 -15.18 -6.71 -3.06
CA LEU A 28 -15.78 -5.71 -2.16
C LEU A 28 -15.01 -5.57 -0.84
N TRP A 29 -14.51 -6.68 -0.28
CA TRP A 29 -13.61 -6.63 0.88
C TRP A 29 -12.31 -5.87 0.62
N ARG A 30 -11.71 -6.03 -0.57
CA ARG A 30 -10.53 -5.27 -0.98
C ARG A 30 -10.85 -3.79 -1.06
N TYR A 31 -11.96 -3.41 -1.71
CA TYR A 31 -12.39 -2.02 -1.82
C TYR A 31 -12.61 -1.40 -0.44
N LEU A 32 -13.31 -2.10 0.45
CA LEU A 32 -13.57 -1.65 1.81
C LEU A 32 -12.26 -1.47 2.61
N THR A 33 -11.35 -2.43 2.53
CA THR A 33 -10.06 -2.38 3.23
C THR A 33 -9.19 -1.24 2.70
N ALA A 34 -9.12 -1.06 1.38
CA ALA A 34 -8.39 0.01 0.73
C ALA A 34 -8.95 1.40 1.12
N ALA A 35 -10.27 1.56 1.09
CA ALA A 35 -10.94 2.80 1.49
C ALA A 35 -10.66 3.16 2.95
N ARG A 36 -10.80 2.18 3.87
CA ARG A 36 -10.50 2.35 5.30
C ARG A 36 -9.03 2.73 5.53
N TYR A 37 -8.11 2.10 4.79
CA TYR A 37 -6.70 2.45 4.86
C TYR A 37 -6.46 3.88 4.40
N TYR A 38 -7.01 4.29 3.24
CA TYR A 38 -6.84 5.63 2.72
C TYR A 38 -7.37 6.70 3.68
N GLN A 39 -8.52 6.48 4.30
CA GLN A 39 -9.06 7.41 5.30
C GLN A 39 -8.10 7.60 6.49
N LYS A 40 -7.47 6.53 6.98
CA LYS A 40 -6.45 6.61 8.04
C LYS A 40 -5.19 7.32 7.56
N LEU A 41 -4.72 6.98 6.36
CA LEU A 41 -3.55 7.60 5.74
C LEU A 41 -3.74 9.11 5.59
N ARG A 42 -4.92 9.54 5.12
CA ARG A 42 -5.27 10.95 4.96
C ARG A 42 -5.14 11.71 6.28
N LEU A 43 -5.57 11.14 7.40
CA LEU A 43 -5.41 11.78 8.72
C LEU A 43 -3.93 11.96 9.08
N GLY A 44 -3.10 10.95 8.83
CA GLY A 44 -1.67 11.01 9.12
C GLY A 44 -0.87 11.93 8.18
N LEU A 45 -1.27 12.04 6.92
CA LEU A 45 -0.59 12.84 5.90
C LEU A 45 -1.05 14.31 5.85
N SER A 46 -2.31 14.59 6.18
CA SER A 46 -2.81 15.98 6.24
C SER A 46 -2.06 16.81 7.28
N GLY A 47 -1.66 16.18 8.39
CA GLY A 47 -0.82 16.81 9.41
C GLY A 47 0.64 17.05 8.99
N ARG A 48 1.03 16.63 7.78
CA ARG A 48 2.41 16.65 7.27
C ARG A 48 2.53 17.37 5.93
N GLY A 49 1.54 18.18 5.56
CA GLY A 49 1.58 19.03 4.36
C GLY A 49 1.35 18.31 3.03
N VAL A 50 0.93 17.05 3.02
CA VAL A 50 0.60 16.33 1.78
C VAL A 50 -0.88 16.52 1.46
N ALA A 51 -1.17 17.05 0.27
CA ALA A 51 -2.54 17.24 -0.21
C ALA A 51 -3.21 15.86 -0.42
N CYS A 52 -4.17 15.54 0.44
CA CYS A 52 -4.94 14.30 0.40
C CYS A 52 -6.44 14.61 0.23
N PRO A 53 -6.99 14.53 -0.99
CA PRO A 53 -8.40 14.82 -1.23
C PRO A 53 -9.30 13.76 -0.58
N PRO A 54 -10.62 14.01 -0.46
CA PRO A 54 -11.59 12.98 -0.10
C PRO A 54 -11.49 11.74 -1.02
N LEU A 55 -11.94 10.58 -0.54
CA LEU A 55 -11.80 9.30 -1.26
C LEU A 55 -12.48 9.35 -2.64
N GLU A 56 -13.68 9.93 -2.67
CA GLU A 56 -14.51 10.16 -3.86
C GLU A 56 -13.88 11.12 -4.88
N SER A 57 -12.88 11.89 -4.45
CA SER A 57 -12.15 12.85 -5.28
C SER A 57 -10.77 12.34 -5.71
N LEU A 58 -10.45 11.07 -5.41
CA LEU A 58 -9.24 10.46 -5.94
C LEU A 58 -9.33 10.29 -7.46
N PRO A 59 -8.21 10.43 -8.20
CA PRO A 59 -8.18 10.14 -9.62
C PRO A 59 -8.61 8.70 -9.91
N ALA A 60 -9.29 8.47 -11.04
CA ALA A 60 -9.74 7.14 -11.46
C ALA A 60 -8.57 6.14 -11.67
N THR A 61 -7.34 6.65 -11.85
CA THR A 61 -6.11 5.84 -11.94
C THR A 61 -5.70 5.23 -10.60
N VAL A 62 -6.24 5.73 -9.48
CA VAL A 62 -5.96 5.21 -8.12
C VAL A 62 -6.87 4.02 -7.84
N SER A 63 -6.38 2.82 -8.16
CA SER A 63 -7.11 1.58 -7.91
C SER A 63 -7.04 1.13 -6.44
N PRO A 64 -8.01 0.32 -5.95
CA PRO A 64 -7.92 -0.34 -4.65
C PRO A 64 -6.64 -1.14 -4.46
N GLU A 65 -6.12 -1.76 -5.52
CA GLU A 65 -4.84 -2.50 -5.48
C GLU A 65 -3.64 -1.58 -5.22
N ASN A 66 -3.66 -0.34 -5.74
CA ASN A 66 -2.60 0.64 -5.45
C ASN A 66 -2.60 0.99 -3.96
N LEU A 67 -3.78 1.24 -3.39
CA LEU A 67 -3.95 1.53 -1.97
C LEU A 67 -3.59 0.33 -1.09
N GLU A 68 -3.90 -0.89 -1.52
CA GLU A 68 -3.51 -2.13 -0.83
C GLU A 68 -1.98 -2.28 -0.80
N LEU A 69 -1.29 -2.02 -1.91
CA LEU A 69 0.17 -2.06 -1.97
C LEU A 69 0.79 -0.96 -1.09
N LEU A 70 0.24 0.24 -1.10
CA LEU A 70 0.67 1.31 -0.21
C LEU A 70 0.50 0.94 1.26
N ALA A 71 -0.62 0.28 1.62
CA ALA A 71 -0.86 -0.22 2.97
C ALA A 71 0.14 -1.30 3.43
N LYS A 72 0.70 -2.07 2.49
CA LYS A 72 1.78 -3.02 2.79
C LYS A 72 3.11 -2.29 2.97
N LEU A 73 3.42 -1.35 2.09
CA LEU A 73 4.62 -0.52 2.16
C LEU A 73 4.67 0.29 3.46
N ALA A 74 3.56 0.83 3.94
CA ALA A 74 3.51 1.57 5.21
C ALA A 74 3.97 0.79 6.45
N ARG A 75 4.12 -0.54 6.36
CA ARG A 75 4.58 -1.40 7.46
C ARG A 75 6.10 -1.57 7.49
N VAL A 76 6.75 -1.25 6.39
CA VAL A 76 8.15 -1.61 6.11
C VAL A 76 8.97 -0.46 5.58
N ALA A 77 8.36 0.48 4.86
CA ALA A 77 9.06 1.59 4.26
C ALA A 77 9.37 2.66 5.33
N PRO A 78 10.56 3.25 5.30
CA PRO A 78 10.87 4.46 6.04
C PRO A 78 9.87 5.58 5.75
N ASP A 79 9.72 6.49 6.70
CA ASP A 79 8.66 7.49 6.70
C ASP A 79 8.76 8.50 5.52
N ASP A 80 9.98 8.87 5.13
CA ASP A 80 10.30 9.69 3.97
C ASP A 80 9.99 8.99 2.63
N VAL A 81 10.35 7.71 2.52
CA VAL A 81 10.01 6.86 1.37
C VAL A 81 8.50 6.70 1.27
N LEU A 82 7.83 6.40 2.39
CA LEU A 82 6.38 6.25 2.45
C LEU A 82 5.67 7.53 2.04
N ARG A 83 6.10 8.71 2.52
CA ARG A 83 5.54 10.00 2.09
C ARG A 83 5.66 10.20 0.59
N THR A 84 6.84 9.94 0.03
CA THR A 84 7.10 10.11 -1.40
C THR A 84 6.18 9.22 -2.24
N ILE A 85 6.09 7.94 -1.87
CA ILE A 85 5.23 6.98 -2.58
C ILE A 85 3.76 7.35 -2.38
N ALA A 86 3.33 7.70 -1.17
CA ALA A 86 1.95 8.06 -0.89
C ALA A 86 1.49 9.27 -1.72
N THR A 87 2.32 10.32 -1.81
CA THR A 87 2.03 11.48 -2.67
C THR A 87 1.81 11.06 -4.12
N ARG A 88 2.67 10.19 -4.66
CA ARG A 88 2.56 9.70 -6.05
C ARG A 88 1.37 8.75 -6.27
N VAL A 89 0.97 7.99 -5.25
CA VAL A 89 -0.25 7.17 -5.28
C VAL A 89 -1.48 8.06 -5.31
N VAL A 90 -1.55 9.04 -4.41
CA VAL A 90 -2.72 9.93 -4.27
C VAL A 90 -2.91 10.82 -5.48
N SER A 91 -1.82 11.31 -6.08
CA SER A 91 -1.88 12.06 -7.35
C SER A 91 -2.17 11.18 -8.58
N GLY A 92 -2.12 9.85 -8.43
CA GLY A 92 -2.25 8.90 -9.52
C GLY A 92 -1.05 8.89 -10.50
N SER A 93 0.10 9.45 -10.11
CA SER A 93 1.28 9.56 -10.96
C SER A 93 2.18 8.32 -10.96
N ILE A 94 2.00 7.39 -10.00
CA ILE A 94 2.76 6.13 -9.94
C ILE A 94 2.03 4.99 -10.64
N LYS A 95 2.76 4.20 -11.42
CA LYS A 95 2.21 2.99 -12.04
C LYS A 95 2.13 1.86 -11.03
N ARG A 96 1.11 1.01 -11.12
CA ARG A 96 0.97 -0.18 -10.24
C ARG A 96 2.17 -1.12 -10.30
N ALA A 97 2.79 -1.25 -11.47
CA ALA A 97 4.00 -2.08 -11.64
C ALA A 97 5.16 -1.56 -10.77
N GLU A 98 5.34 -0.24 -10.72
CA GLU A 98 6.37 0.41 -9.91
C GLU A 98 6.11 0.19 -8.42
N LEU A 99 4.88 0.41 -7.94
CA LEU A 99 4.49 0.08 -6.55
C LEU A 99 4.77 -1.37 -6.19
N ARG A 100 4.51 -2.29 -7.12
CA ARG A 100 4.77 -3.71 -6.92
C ARG A 100 6.28 -3.98 -6.82
N THR A 101 7.09 -3.36 -7.66
CA THR A 101 8.56 -3.47 -7.59
C THR A 101 9.07 -2.95 -6.25
N THR A 102 8.64 -1.76 -5.82
CA THR A 102 9.03 -1.21 -4.51
C THR A 102 8.61 -2.14 -3.36
N TRP A 103 7.41 -2.72 -3.42
CA TRP A 103 7.00 -3.72 -2.44
C TRP A 103 7.91 -4.95 -2.43
N GLN A 104 8.34 -5.47 -3.58
CA GLN A 104 9.27 -6.61 -3.59
C GLN A 104 10.64 -6.28 -3.00
N ILE A 105 11.09 -5.03 -3.13
CA ILE A 105 12.35 -4.56 -2.54
C ILE A 105 12.25 -4.51 -1.02
N TYR A 106 11.15 -3.99 -0.45
CA TYR A 106 11.01 -3.83 1.00
C TYR A 106 10.43 -5.05 1.74
N ARG A 107 9.70 -5.94 1.05
CA ARG A 107 9.07 -7.12 1.66
C ARG A 107 10.05 -8.05 2.42
N PRO A 108 11.29 -8.29 1.97
CA PRO A 108 12.25 -9.14 2.68
C PRO A 108 12.47 -8.73 4.13
N ALA A 109 12.40 -7.43 4.45
CA ALA A 109 12.53 -6.93 5.83
C ALA A 109 11.44 -7.43 6.80
N LEU A 110 10.39 -8.09 6.30
CA LEU A 110 9.42 -8.78 7.15
C LEU A 110 9.85 -10.20 7.56
N GLY A 111 10.94 -10.74 7.02
CA GLY A 111 11.43 -12.09 7.37
C GLY A 111 10.40 -13.19 7.08
N GLY A 112 9.59 -13.04 6.03
CA GLY A 112 8.51 -13.98 5.70
C GLY A 112 7.28 -13.90 6.61
N ARG A 113 7.25 -13.00 7.60
CA ARG A 113 6.08 -12.81 8.48
C ARG A 113 4.90 -12.30 7.67
N THR A 114 3.79 -13.01 7.79
CA THR A 114 2.51 -12.61 7.19
C THR A 114 1.44 -12.55 8.28
N ALA A 115 0.43 -11.70 8.08
CA ALA A 115 -0.68 -11.57 9.03
C ALA A 115 -1.51 -12.86 9.20
N ARG A 116 -1.23 -13.92 8.41
CA ARG A 116 -1.92 -15.23 8.49
C ARG A 116 -1.52 -16.08 9.72
N GLY A 117 -0.51 -15.67 10.50
CA GLY A 117 -0.12 -16.37 11.75
C GLY A 117 -0.33 -15.57 13.04
N THR A 118 -0.65 -14.28 12.95
CA THR A 118 -0.44 -13.33 14.07
C THR A 118 -1.74 -12.69 14.55
N ARG A 119 -2.74 -13.46 15.02
CA ARG A 119 -4.00 -12.96 15.62
C ARG A 119 -4.60 -11.68 14.98
N GLY A 120 -4.46 -11.50 13.67
CA GLY A 120 -4.93 -10.31 12.94
C GLY A 120 -4.07 -9.04 13.02
N VAL A 121 -2.96 -9.00 13.77
CA VAL A 121 -2.04 -7.85 13.78
C VAL A 121 -1.12 -7.94 12.56
N ALA A 122 -1.14 -6.92 11.72
CA ALA A 122 -0.25 -6.83 10.57
C ALA A 122 1.20 -6.66 11.06
N PRO A 123 2.16 -7.50 10.58
CA PRO A 123 3.55 -7.37 11.00
C PRO A 123 4.15 -6.06 10.51
N SER A 124 4.95 -5.42 11.37
CA SER A 124 5.84 -4.30 11.03
C SER A 124 7.29 -4.71 11.28
N ILE A 125 8.21 -3.92 10.73
CA ILE A 125 9.64 -4.06 11.03
C ILE A 125 9.87 -3.82 12.52
N ASP A 126 10.75 -4.63 13.10
CA ASP A 126 11.38 -4.39 14.40
C ASP A 126 12.82 -3.91 14.16
N PRO A 127 13.13 -2.61 14.39
CA PRO A 127 14.47 -2.08 14.17
C PRO A 127 15.55 -2.66 15.10
N THR A 128 15.15 -3.36 16.16
CA THR A 128 16.08 -4.00 17.10
C THR A 128 16.50 -5.40 16.64
N ASP A 129 15.83 -5.96 15.65
CA ASP A 129 16.18 -7.22 15.00
C ASP A 129 17.24 -6.96 13.91
N PRO A 130 18.49 -7.47 14.06
CA PRO A 130 19.57 -7.23 13.11
C PRO A 130 19.25 -7.69 11.68
N GLU A 131 18.56 -8.83 11.51
CA GLU A 131 18.28 -9.35 10.17
C GLU A 131 17.28 -8.47 9.41
N GLN A 132 16.29 -7.93 10.14
CA GLN A 132 15.31 -7.01 9.55
C GLN A 132 15.92 -5.65 9.28
N PHE A 133 16.82 -5.19 10.14
CA PHE A 133 17.57 -3.97 9.95
C PHE A 133 18.45 -4.05 8.70
N ASP A 134 19.24 -5.11 8.55
CA ASP A 134 20.10 -5.32 7.37
C ASP A 134 19.29 -5.38 6.08
N SER A 135 18.17 -6.11 6.10
CA SER A 135 17.24 -6.19 4.96
C SER A 135 16.62 -4.82 4.60
N LEU A 136 16.35 -3.99 5.61
CA LEU A 136 15.83 -2.63 5.39
C LEU A 136 16.91 -1.73 4.77
N VAL A 137 18.15 -1.83 5.24
CA VAL A 137 19.28 -1.08 4.68
C VAL A 137 19.52 -1.47 3.22
N GLU A 138 19.52 -2.76 2.90
CA GLU A 138 19.63 -3.24 1.52
C GLU A 138 18.51 -2.65 0.64
N ALA A 139 17.27 -2.69 1.12
CA ALA A 139 16.13 -2.11 0.41
C ALA A 139 16.29 -0.60 0.15
N GLN A 140 16.84 0.15 1.11
CA GLN A 140 17.15 1.57 0.95
C GLN A 140 18.24 1.80 -0.09
N ILE A 141 19.31 0.99 -0.08
CA ILE A 141 20.41 1.08 -1.05
C ILE A 141 19.89 0.82 -2.47
N VAL A 142 19.13 -0.26 -2.68
CA VAL A 142 18.56 -0.59 -3.99
C VAL A 142 17.61 0.51 -4.47
N THR A 143 16.78 1.06 -3.59
CA THR A 143 15.86 2.15 -3.93
C THR A 143 16.63 3.42 -4.31
N ALA A 144 17.70 3.77 -3.58
CA ALA A 144 18.54 4.91 -3.88
C ALA A 144 19.20 4.77 -5.26
N LEU A 145 19.80 3.61 -5.55
CA LEU A 145 20.47 3.31 -6.83
C LEU A 145 19.52 3.29 -8.03
N THR A 146 18.25 2.92 -7.83
CA THR A 146 17.24 2.87 -8.91
C THR A 146 16.56 4.21 -9.14
N THR A 147 16.55 5.10 -8.14
CA THR A 147 15.91 6.42 -8.22
C THR A 147 16.88 7.51 -8.69
N THR A 148 18.18 7.37 -8.42
CA THR A 148 19.20 8.25 -8.99
C THR A 148 19.52 7.82 -10.41
N GLU A 149 19.49 8.75 -11.37
CA GLU A 149 20.11 8.50 -12.66
C GLU A 149 21.57 8.10 -12.41
N PRO A 150 22.09 7.07 -13.11
CA PRO A 150 23.43 6.56 -12.87
C PRO A 150 24.47 7.52 -13.49
N THR A 151 24.49 8.77 -13.04
CA THR A 151 25.42 9.82 -13.47
C THR A 151 26.87 9.41 -13.21
N TRP A 152 27.09 8.58 -12.19
CA TRP A 152 28.38 7.98 -11.85
C TRP A 152 28.86 6.90 -12.85
N THR A 153 27.98 6.35 -13.69
CA THR A 153 28.37 5.37 -14.72
C THR A 153 28.86 6.03 -16.01
N GLY A 154 28.75 7.36 -16.12
CA GLY A 154 29.07 8.11 -17.34
C GLY A 154 28.20 7.74 -18.55
N SER A 155 27.20 6.87 -18.38
CA SER A 155 26.43 6.25 -19.45
C SER A 155 24.97 6.68 -19.34
N LYS A 156 24.47 7.40 -20.35
CA LYS A 156 23.09 7.95 -20.35
C LYS A 156 21.99 6.91 -20.60
N GLN A 157 22.33 5.66 -20.90
CA GLN A 157 21.39 4.57 -21.10
C GLN A 157 22.02 3.23 -20.67
N PRO A 158 21.53 2.58 -19.61
CA PRO A 158 21.76 1.15 -19.44
C PRO A 158 20.85 0.40 -20.42
N TYR A 159 21.45 -0.49 -21.20
CA TYR A 159 20.80 -1.33 -22.22
C TYR A 159 19.65 -2.17 -21.66
#